data_AF-A0A7J0C2S5-F1
#
_entry.id   AF-A0A7J0C2S5-F1
#
_cell.length_a   1.000
_cell.length_b   1.000
_cell.length_c   1.000
_cell.angle_alpha   90.00
_cell.angle_beta   90.00
_cell.angle_gamma   90.00
#
_symmetry.space_group_name_H-M   'P 1'
#
loop_
_entity.id
_entity.type
_entity.pdbx_description
1 polymer ?
#
loop_
_entity_poly.entity_id
_entity_poly.type
_entity_poly.pdbx_seq_one_letter_code
_entity_poly.pdbx_strand_id
1 'polypeptide(L)' 'MRTLGAYFGAGGSLIRAKDELHVHVNTVVQRLDRIQVLLGRDWNEPGRALELQLALRLHLLGGGRER' A
#
# COMPACT_ATOMS: atom_id res chain seq x y z
N MET A 1 -6.66 -2.82 0.47
CA MET A 1 -5.65 -2.22 1.38
C MET A 1 -4.39 -3.05 1.59
N ARG A 2 -4.46 -4.40 1.60
CA ARG A 2 -3.31 -5.28 1.90
C ARG A 2 -2.01 -4.95 1.12
N THR A 3 -2.08 -4.72 -0.20
CA THR A 3 -0.88 -4.43 -1.00
C THR A 3 -0.24 -3.08 -0.68
N LEU A 4 -1.02 -2.00 -0.50
CA LEU A 4 -0.46 -0.70 -0.08
C LEU A 4 0.11 -0.77 1.35
N GLY A 5 -0.58 -1.46 2.25
CA GLY A 5 -0.10 -1.68 3.62
C GLY A 5 1.26 -2.37 3.64
N ALA A 6 1.39 -3.50 2.93
CA ALA A 6 2.67 -4.21 2.83
C ALA A 6 3.75 -3.38 2.12
N TYR A 7 3.41 -2.67 1.04
CA TYR A 7 4.36 -1.82 0.32
C TYR A 7 4.93 -0.70 1.21
N PHE A 8 4.07 0.02 1.93
CA PHE A 8 4.52 1.08 2.83
C PHE A 8 5.18 0.53 4.09
N GLY A 9 4.69 -0.58 4.67
CA GLY A 9 5.34 -1.28 5.77
C GLY A 9 6.75 -1.76 5.42
N ALA A 10 6.98 -2.11 4.16
CA ALA A 10 8.28 -2.46 3.59
C ALA A 10 9.18 -1.26 3.24
N GLY A 11 8.76 -0.02 3.54
CA GLY A 11 9.50 1.19 3.18
C GLY A 11 9.61 1.41 1.67
N GLY A 12 8.60 0.98 0.91
CA GLY A 12 8.58 1.07 -0.57
C GLY A 12 9.36 -0.05 -1.28
N SER A 13 9.88 -1.04 -0.54
CA SER A 13 10.59 -2.18 -1.14
C SER A 13 9.62 -3.21 -1.71
N LEU A 14 9.62 -3.37 -3.04
CA LEU A 14 8.85 -4.42 -3.72
C LEU A 14 9.28 -5.83 -3.31
N ILE A 15 10.57 -6.03 -3.06
CA ILE A 15 11.12 -7.32 -2.65
C ILE A 15 10.64 -7.70 -1.25
N ARG A 16 10.66 -6.78 -0.29
CA ARG A 16 10.13 -7.08 1.05
C ARG A 16 8.61 -7.23 1.03
N ALA A 17 7.91 -6.39 0.25
CA ALA A 17 6.46 -6.47 0.11
C ALA A 17 6.00 -7.78 -0.53
N LYS A 18 6.71 -8.32 -1.53
CA LYS A 18 6.35 -9.61 -2.14
C LYS A 18 6.53 -10.78 -1.16
N ASP A 19 7.55 -10.72 -0.30
CA ASP A 19 7.80 -11.74 0.73
C ASP A 19 6.69 -11.69 1.79
N GLU A 20 6.29 -10.50 2.26
CA GLU A 20 5.16 -10.31 3.20
C GLU A 20 3.81 -10.74 2.59
N LEU A 21 3.60 -10.45 1.31
CA LEU A 21 2.37 -10.79 0.62
C LEU A 21 2.31 -12.27 0.19
N HIS A 22 3.44 -12.98 0.24
CA HIS A 22 3.64 -14.33 -0.30
C HIS A 22 3.21 -14.45 -1.77
N VAL A 23 3.65 -13.51 -2.59
CA VAL A 23 3.37 -13.49 -4.04
C VAL A 23 4.66 -13.26 -4.82
N HIS A 24 4.61 -13.45 -6.14
CA HIS A 24 5.71 -13.05 -7.00
C HIS A 24 5.79 -11.51 -7.10
N VAL A 25 7.00 -10.95 -7.26
CA VAL A 25 7.23 -9.49 -7.30
C VAL A 25 6.41 -8.81 -8.41
N ASN A 26 6.26 -9.47 -9.57
CA ASN A 26 5.44 -8.95 -10.68
C ASN A 26 3.97 -8.75 -10.28
N THR A 27 3.45 -9.61 -9.41
CA THR A 27 2.07 -9.45 -8.89
C THR A 27 1.95 -8.20 -8.02
N VAL A 28 3.00 -7.84 -7.26
CA VAL A 28 3.03 -6.58 -6.51
C VAL A 28 3.04 -5.40 -7.46
N VAL A 29 3.92 -5.41 -8.47
CA VAL A 29 4.02 -4.36 -9.50
C VAL A 29 2.67 -4.14 -10.18
N GLN A 30 2.05 -5.21 -10.69
CA GLN A 30 0.74 -5.12 -11.37
C GLN A 30 -0.36 -4.56 -10.48
N ARG A 31 -0.34 -4.88 -9.18
CA ARG A 31 -1.31 -4.33 -8.23
C ARG A 31 -1.06 -2.84 -7.97
N LEU A 32 0.21 -2.42 -7.86
CA LEU A 32 0.58 -1.02 -7.71
C LEU A 32 0.26 -0.21 -8.97
N ASP A 33 0.44 -0.77 -10.16
CA ASP A 33 0.00 -0.15 -11.42
C ASP A 33 -1.50 0.08 -11.44
N ARG A 34 -2.29 -0.90 -10.99
CA ARG A 34 -3.75 -0.73 -10.85
C ARG A 34 -4.10 0.36 -9.84
N ILE A 35 -3.37 0.45 -8.73
CA ILE A 35 -3.56 1.53 -7.75
C ILE A 35 -3.23 2.89 -8.36
N GLN A 36 -2.15 2.97 -9.14
CA GLN A 36 -1.76 4.18 -9.86
C GLN A 36 -2.86 4.66 -10.82
N VAL A 37 -3.51 3.74 -11.53
CA VAL A 37 -4.64 4.10 -12.41
C VAL A 37 -5.80 4.72 -11.62
N LEU A 38 -6.03 4.25 -10.38
CA LEU A 38 -7.12 4.75 -9.54
C LEU A 38 -6.79 6.06 -8.82
N LEU A 39 -5.54 6.24 -8.39
CA LEU A 39 -5.11 7.35 -7.54
C LEU A 39 -4.35 8.45 -8.30
N GLY A 40 -3.97 8.22 -9.55
CA GLY A 40 -3.09 9.11 -10.32
C GLY A 40 -1.63 8.68 -10.24
N ARG A 41 -0.79 9.16 -11.18
CA ARG A 41 0.63 8.75 -11.31
C ARG A 41 1.51 9.19 -10.14
N ASP A 42 1.13 10.28 -9.50
CA ASP A 42 1.81 10.95 -8.39
C ASP A 42 1.39 10.40 -7.01
N TRP A 43 0.61 9.31 -6.96
CA TRP A 43 0.08 8.76 -5.70
C TRP A 43 1.15 8.42 -4.65
N ASN A 44 2.40 8.16 -5.08
CA ASN A 44 3.52 7.81 -4.19
C ASN A 44 4.51 8.96 -3.96
N GLU A 45 4.21 10.18 -4.42
CA GLU A 45 5.00 11.35 -4.04
C GLU A 45 4.98 11.55 -2.51
N PRO A 46 6.04 12.10 -1.89
CA PRO A 46 6.20 12.08 -0.43
C PRO A 46 4.98 12.58 0.36
N GLY A 47 4.33 13.66 -0.10
CA GLY A 47 3.12 14.20 0.55
C GLY A 47 1.93 13.25 0.45
N ARG A 48 1.61 12.77 -0.76
CA ARG A 48 0.48 11.86 -1.02
C ARG A 48 0.70 10.47 -0.40
N ALA A 49 1.93 10.00 -0.40
CA ALA A 49 2.33 8.75 0.25
C ALA A 49 2.11 8.82 1.76
N LEU A 50 2.45 9.95 2.41
CA LEU A 50 2.19 10.15 3.83
C LEU A 50 0.68 10.13 4.14
N GLU A 51 -0.11 10.87 3.37
CA GLU A 51 -1.57 10.89 3.52
C GLU A 51 -2.16 9.48 3.39
N LEU A 52 -1.72 8.69 2.40
CA LEU A 52 -2.15 7.31 2.21
C LEU A 52 -1.73 6.41 3.38
N GLN A 53 -0.51 6.54 3.89
CA GLN A 53 -0.04 5.78 5.06
C GLN A 53 -0.89 6.09 6.30
N LEU A 54 -1.20 7.37 6.53
CA LEU A 54 -2.05 7.80 7.63
C LEU A 54 -3.47 7.25 7.48
N ALA A 55 -4.08 7.39 6.29
CA ALA A 55 -5.41 6.87 6.00
C ALA A 55 -5.51 5.36 6.22
N LEU A 56 -4.52 4.59 5.76
CA LEU A 56 -4.46 3.14 5.97
C LEU A 56 -4.36 2.79 7.46
N ARG A 57 -3.55 3.52 8.23
CA ARG A 57 -3.37 3.30 9.66
C ARG A 57 -4.63 3.66 10.46
N LEU A 58 -5.26 4.79 10.13
CA LEU A 58 -6.53 5.21 10.72
C LEU A 58 -7.65 4.21 10.40
N HIS A 59 -7.71 3.69 9.17
CA HIS A 59 -8.70 2.68 8.79
C HIS A 59 -8.52 1.38 9.59
N LEU A 60 -7.27 0.93 9.80
CA LEU A 60 -6.98 -0.25 10.63
C LEU A 60 -7.39 -0.05 12.10
N LEU A 61 -7.18 1.15 12.65
CA LEU A 61 -7.58 1.48 14.02
C LEU A 61 -9.10 1.66 14.15
N GLY A 62 -9.74 2.29 13.16
CA GLY A 62 -11.18 2.54 13.12
C GLY A 62 -12.01 1.28 12.90
N GLY A 63 -11.49 0.31 12.13
CA GLY A 63 -12.13 -0.99 11.90
C GLY A 63 -12.18 -1.91 13.14
N GLY A 64 -11.56 -1.51 14.25
CA GLY A 64 -11.73 -2.15 15.56
C GLY A 64 -12.94 -1.65 16.35
N ARG A 65 -13.62 -0.59 15.90
CA ARG A 65 -14.77 0.02 16.58
C ARG A 65 -16.12 -0.50 16.06
N GLU A 66 -16.10 -1.42 15.10
CA GLU A 66 -17.27 -2.04 14.47
C GLU A 66 -17.28 -3.57 14.62
N ARG A 67 -16.57 -4.11 15.62
CA ARG A 67 -16.63 -5.54 15.97
C ARG A 67 -17.03 -5.76 17.42
#